data_AF-A0A8X6S2U5-F1
#
_entry.id   AF-A0A8X6S2U5-F1
#
_cell.length_a   1.000
_cell.length_b   1.000
_cell.length_c   1.000
_cell.angle_alpha   90.00
_cell.angle_beta   90.00
_cell.angle_gamma   90.00
#
_symmetry.space_group_name_H-M   'P 1'
#
loop_
_entity.id
_entity.type
_entity.pdbx_description
1 polymer ?
#
loop_
_entity_poly.entity_id
_entity_poly.type
_entity_poly.pdbx_seq_one_letter_code
_entity_poly.pdbx_strand_id
1 'polypeptide(L)'
;MAVYNGFKYPQFPSHLPPLDILSERLISPRIPFMQIRRLRHVNGQYGILGQIINVPVDVDTMIKSLPRNVDDAYCINVHIKRKQIHKSSYLQGIINKRTIKTWLQFLLATPLYTMYEIKMDQSFFDNNSISTEIPLEDISEHIPIEESLTAQQHTLSWDEEQYLCIAPGEQNVPRSLLFDEHAEELSFPSIYLGEFRRFREGIKATPFMMASSELRRSDRRAVTPHHLLYVAMKIMRLRVRDSLTIAFKHVGKNTTVTRQQIEDEHYINNCIETNLSFLRSIPNSTWYWSNRKKDLFAMIRQLGKPTIF
;
A
#
# COMPACT_ATOMS: atom_id res chain seq x y z
N MET A 1 25.70 8.43 10.22
CA MET A 1 24.79 8.01 11.33
C MET A 1 23.69 7.04 10.91
N ALA A 2 22.91 7.30 9.84
CA ALA A 2 21.79 6.43 9.47
C ALA A 2 22.21 4.96 9.19
N VAL A 3 23.23 4.76 8.35
CA VAL A 3 23.75 3.42 8.03
C VAL A 3 24.29 2.70 9.28
N TYR A 4 25.02 3.42 10.14
CA TYR A 4 25.54 2.90 11.40
C TYR A 4 24.44 2.42 12.37
N ASN A 5 23.28 3.06 12.33
CA ASN A 5 22.12 2.73 13.16
C ASN A 5 21.25 1.59 12.58
N GLY A 6 21.65 1.01 11.43
CA GLY A 6 20.91 -0.07 10.76
C GLY A 6 19.84 0.42 9.78
N PHE A 7 19.72 1.73 9.51
CA PHE A 7 18.83 2.24 8.48
C PHE A 7 19.39 2.01 7.07
N LYS A 8 19.41 0.75 6.63
CA LYS A 8 19.85 0.32 5.32
C LYS A 8 18.85 -0.64 4.70
N TYR A 9 18.87 -0.70 3.38
CA TYR A 9 18.15 -1.72 2.64
C TYR A 9 18.99 -2.99 2.45
N PRO A 10 18.36 -4.15 2.22
CA PRO A 10 19.07 -5.31 1.71
C PRO A 10 19.67 -5.04 0.33
N GLN A 11 20.79 -5.70 0.03
CA GLN A 11 21.44 -5.59 -1.26
C GLN A 11 20.54 -6.18 -2.35
N PHE A 12 20.39 -5.46 -3.46
CA PHE A 12 19.53 -5.93 -4.54
C PHE A 12 20.24 -7.04 -5.34
N PRO A 13 19.65 -8.25 -5.48
CA PRO A 13 20.25 -9.34 -6.24
C PRO A 13 20.30 -9.00 -7.73
N SER A 14 21.45 -9.23 -8.37
CA SER A 14 21.68 -8.90 -9.79
C SER A 14 20.84 -9.73 -10.78
N HIS A 15 20.34 -10.90 -10.36
CA HIS A 15 19.60 -11.84 -11.19
C HIS A 15 18.09 -11.57 -11.24
N LEU A 16 17.57 -10.63 -10.44
CA LEU A 16 16.14 -10.35 -10.39
C LEU A 16 15.71 -9.37 -11.49
N PRO A 17 14.67 -9.70 -12.27
CA PRO A 17 14.13 -8.79 -13.28
C PRO A 17 13.39 -7.62 -12.61
N PRO A 18 13.22 -6.48 -13.32
CA PRO A 18 12.40 -5.38 -12.81
C PRO A 18 10.97 -5.86 -12.58
N LEU A 19 10.37 -5.38 -11.49
CA LEU A 19 9.04 -5.79 -11.06
C LEU A 19 8.06 -4.64 -11.27
N ASP A 20 7.01 -4.88 -12.06
CA ASP A 20 5.91 -3.94 -12.20
C ASP A 20 5.02 -3.94 -10.95
N ILE A 21 4.28 -2.85 -10.73
CA ILE A 21 3.34 -2.69 -9.61
C ILE A 21 2.33 -3.83 -9.58
N LEU A 22 1.82 -4.27 -10.74
CA LEU A 22 0.86 -5.37 -10.79
C LEU A 22 1.49 -6.69 -10.35
N SER A 23 2.69 -6.98 -10.85
CA SER A 23 3.45 -8.17 -10.50
C SER A 23 3.82 -8.17 -9.01
N GLU A 24 4.22 -7.01 -8.47
CA GLU A 24 4.50 -6.82 -7.05
C GLU A 24 3.26 -7.14 -6.21
N ARG A 25 2.08 -6.67 -6.60
CA ARG A 25 0.84 -6.91 -5.86
C ARG A 25 0.44 -8.39 -5.84
N LEU A 26 0.78 -9.15 -6.88
CA LEU A 26 0.50 -10.60 -6.90
C LEU A 26 1.40 -11.41 -5.98
N ILE A 27 2.67 -11.05 -5.89
CA ILE A 27 3.61 -11.77 -5.03
C ILE A 27 3.59 -11.28 -3.58
N SER A 28 2.92 -10.14 -3.31
CA SER A 28 2.82 -9.52 -1.98
C SER A 28 1.78 -10.24 -1.10
N PRO A 29 2.15 -10.74 0.08
CA PRO A 29 1.20 -11.37 1.02
C PRO A 29 0.22 -10.38 1.66
N ARG A 30 0.51 -9.07 1.55
CA ARG A 30 -0.35 -7.98 1.99
C ARG A 30 -0.61 -7.07 0.81
N ILE A 31 -1.89 -6.90 0.46
CA ILE A 31 -2.29 -5.98 -0.60
C ILE A 31 -2.86 -4.71 0.04
N PRO A 32 -2.13 -3.58 -0.03
CA PRO A 32 -2.66 -2.29 0.40
C PRO A 32 -3.58 -1.74 -0.69
N PHE A 33 -4.89 -1.77 -0.45
CA PHE A 33 -5.84 -1.03 -1.27
C PHE A 33 -5.80 0.45 -0.89
N MET A 34 -5.41 1.29 -1.85
CA MET A 34 -5.37 2.75 -1.71
C MET A 34 -5.76 3.43 -3.02
N GLN A 35 -6.61 4.45 -2.96
CA GLN A 35 -6.97 5.23 -4.13
C GLN A 35 -6.06 6.46 -4.24
N ILE A 36 -5.10 6.42 -5.16
CA ILE A 36 -4.22 7.55 -5.44
C ILE A 36 -4.82 8.37 -6.57
N ARG A 37 -4.93 9.68 -6.38
CA ARG A 37 -5.42 10.62 -7.40
C ARG A 37 -4.40 11.71 -7.64
N ARG A 38 -4.27 12.14 -8.89
CA ARG A 38 -3.54 13.37 -9.23
C ARG A 38 -4.31 14.58 -8.69
N LEU A 39 -3.60 15.50 -8.05
CA LEU A 39 -4.18 16.74 -7.58
C LEU A 39 -4.40 17.69 -8.76
N ARG A 40 -5.63 18.19 -8.92
CA ARG A 40 -6.06 18.94 -10.12
C ARG A 40 -5.24 20.20 -10.42
N HIS A 41 -4.66 20.82 -9.39
CA HIS A 41 -4.05 22.15 -9.49
C HIS A 41 -2.51 22.14 -9.49
N VAL A 42 -1.86 20.98 -9.40
CA VAL A 42 -0.40 20.89 -9.41
C VAL A 42 0.07 19.67 -10.20
N ASN A 43 0.85 19.91 -11.26
CA ASN A 43 1.42 18.86 -12.09
C ASN A 43 2.39 17.99 -11.28
N GLY A 44 2.28 16.66 -11.44
CA GLY A 44 3.15 15.69 -10.77
C GLY A 44 2.86 15.43 -9.29
N GLN A 45 1.86 16.08 -8.68
CA GLN A 45 1.46 15.80 -7.30
C GLN A 45 0.32 14.79 -7.21
N TYR A 46 0.49 13.83 -6.30
CA TYR A 46 -0.47 12.76 -6.03
C TYR A 46 -0.93 12.84 -4.57
N GLY A 47 -2.20 12.55 -4.32
CA GLY A 47 -2.78 12.42 -2.98
C GLY A 47 -3.55 11.11 -2.85
N ILE A 48 -3.71 10.64 -1.61
CA ILE A 48 -4.62 9.52 -1.32
C ILE A 48 -6.02 10.06 -1.08
N LEU A 49 -7.00 9.43 -1.71
CA LEU A 49 -8.40 9.57 -1.37
C LEU A 49 -8.82 8.39 -0.48
N GLY A 50 -9.38 8.70 0.69
CA GLY A 50 -9.95 7.70 1.60
C GLY A 50 -8.91 6.96 2.44
N GLN A 51 -9.27 5.75 2.87
CA GLN A 51 -8.49 4.94 3.80
C GLN A 51 -7.59 3.94 3.06
N ILE A 52 -6.42 3.65 3.62
CA ILE A 52 -5.60 2.50 3.21
C ILE A 52 -6.06 1.25 3.96
N ILE A 53 -6.27 0.18 3.22
CA ILE A 53 -6.78 -1.07 3.75
C ILE A 53 -5.81 -2.18 3.37
N ASN A 54 -5.16 -2.80 4.35
CA ASN A 54 -4.31 -3.95 4.12
C ASN A 54 -5.17 -5.20 4.17
N VAL A 55 -5.26 -5.87 3.04
CA VAL A 55 -5.97 -7.13 2.94
C VAL A 55 -4.92 -8.24 2.96
N PRO A 56 -4.97 -9.16 3.96
CA PRO A 56 -4.16 -10.36 3.90
C PRO A 56 -4.61 -11.19 2.71
N VAL A 57 -3.65 -11.64 1.92
CA VAL A 57 -3.91 -12.59 0.84
C VAL A 57 -3.60 -13.97 1.39
N ASP A 58 -4.63 -14.81 1.49
CA ASP A 58 -4.42 -16.24 1.70
C ASP A 58 -4.24 -16.90 0.33
N VAL A 59 -3.05 -17.45 0.07
CA VAL A 59 -2.64 -17.94 -1.26
C VAL A 59 -3.61 -18.99 -1.79
N ASP A 60 -4.23 -19.76 -0.89
CA ASP A 60 -5.20 -20.83 -1.19
C ASP A 60 -6.52 -20.33 -1.81
N THR A 61 -6.82 -19.03 -1.76
CA THR A 61 -8.05 -18.45 -2.33
C THR A 61 -7.83 -17.67 -3.63
N MET A 62 -6.59 -17.32 -3.98
CA MET A 62 -6.30 -16.59 -5.22
C MET A 62 -6.47 -17.43 -6.50
N ILE A 63 -6.62 -18.77 -6.40
CA ILE A 63 -6.51 -19.70 -7.55
C ILE A 63 -7.65 -20.74 -7.61
N LYS A 64 -8.66 -20.72 -6.70
CA LYS A 64 -9.73 -21.76 -6.71
C LYS A 64 -10.76 -21.62 -7.84
N SER A 65 -10.66 -20.60 -8.68
CA SER A 65 -11.40 -20.49 -9.94
C SER A 65 -10.48 -20.03 -11.06
N LEU A 66 -9.57 -20.92 -11.46
CA LEU A 66 -8.86 -20.84 -12.74
C LEU A 66 -9.87 -20.78 -13.90
N PRO A 67 -9.82 -19.78 -14.80
CA PRO A 67 -10.41 -19.91 -16.12
C PRO A 67 -9.58 -20.91 -16.93
N ARG A 68 -10.32 -21.71 -17.72
CA ARG A 68 -9.83 -22.82 -18.53
C ARG A 68 -8.81 -22.37 -19.58
N ASN A 69 -7.88 -23.29 -19.83
CA ASN A 69 -7.00 -23.44 -20.99
C ASN A 69 -6.79 -22.19 -21.86
N VAL A 70 -5.63 -21.56 -21.71
CA VAL A 70 -5.05 -20.72 -22.76
C VAL A 70 -3.63 -21.24 -22.95
N ASP A 71 -3.47 -22.08 -23.97
CA ASP A 71 -2.19 -22.62 -24.37
C ASP A 71 -1.20 -21.47 -24.67
N ASP A 72 0.00 -21.59 -24.10
CA ASP A 72 1.23 -20.89 -24.49
C ASP A 72 1.35 -19.36 -24.32
N ALA A 73 0.52 -18.70 -23.50
CA ALA A 73 0.79 -17.30 -23.16
C ALA A 73 1.83 -17.20 -22.01
N TYR A 74 3.07 -16.79 -22.34
CA TYR A 74 4.09 -16.34 -21.38
C TYR A 74 3.59 -15.25 -20.43
N CYS A 75 2.50 -14.58 -20.81
CA CYS A 75 1.90 -13.50 -20.08
C CYS A 75 0.43 -13.81 -19.73
N ILE A 76 -0.04 -13.31 -18.58
CA ILE A 76 -1.44 -13.41 -18.14
C ILE A 76 -1.99 -12.00 -18.03
N ASN A 77 -3.20 -11.75 -18.55
CA ASN A 77 -3.94 -10.53 -18.25
C ASN A 77 -4.61 -10.67 -16.86
N VAL A 78 -4.31 -9.77 -15.94
CA VAL A 78 -4.74 -9.85 -14.55
C VAL A 78 -5.51 -8.60 -14.14
N HIS A 79 -6.67 -8.81 -13.52
CA HIS A 79 -7.51 -7.77 -12.97
C HIS A 79 -7.61 -7.94 -11.45
N ILE A 80 -6.94 -7.08 -10.70
CA ILE A 80 -7.07 -7.02 -9.25
C ILE A 80 -8.26 -6.13 -8.92
N LYS A 81 -9.27 -6.70 -8.25
CA LYS A 81 -10.47 -5.99 -7.77
C LYS A 81 -10.49 -5.95 -6.25
N ARG A 82 -11.24 -5.00 -5.68
CA ARG A 82 -11.49 -4.99 -4.22
C ARG A 82 -12.57 -6.01 -3.83
N LYS A 83 -13.57 -6.19 -4.69
CA LYS A 83 -14.66 -7.18 -4.62
C LYS A 83 -15.01 -7.61 -6.03
N GLN A 84 -15.42 -8.87 -6.26
CA GLN A 84 -15.80 -9.35 -7.60
C GLN A 84 -16.97 -8.57 -8.21
N ILE A 85 -17.93 -8.14 -7.37
CA ILE A 85 -19.11 -7.36 -7.78
C ILE A 85 -18.79 -6.02 -8.46
N HIS A 86 -17.56 -5.49 -8.31
CA HIS A 86 -17.19 -4.23 -8.92
C HIS A 86 -16.88 -4.41 -10.42
N LYS A 87 -17.48 -3.57 -11.27
CA LYS A 87 -17.18 -3.55 -12.71
C LYS A 87 -15.75 -3.07 -12.97
N SER A 88 -15.30 -2.04 -12.27
CA SER A 88 -13.95 -1.49 -12.41
C SER A 88 -12.90 -2.26 -11.61
N SER A 89 -11.73 -2.45 -12.23
CA SER A 89 -10.54 -3.02 -11.59
C SER A 89 -9.81 -1.97 -10.76
N TYR A 90 -9.23 -2.39 -9.64
CA TYR A 90 -8.30 -1.57 -8.86
C TYR A 90 -6.96 -1.42 -9.61
N LEU A 91 -6.47 -2.51 -10.17
CA LEU A 91 -5.29 -2.55 -11.02
C LEU A 91 -5.52 -3.60 -12.12
N GLN A 92 -5.10 -3.31 -13.34
CA GLN A 92 -5.19 -4.27 -14.44
C GLN A 92 -3.98 -4.17 -15.35
N GLY A 93 -3.60 -5.29 -15.97
CA GLY A 93 -2.48 -5.31 -16.88
C GLY A 93 -1.96 -6.72 -17.16
N ILE A 94 -0.94 -6.78 -18.00
CA ILE A 94 -0.34 -8.01 -18.50
C ILE A 94 0.90 -8.33 -17.67
N ILE A 95 1.05 -9.58 -17.25
CA ILE A 95 2.16 -10.01 -16.40
C ILE A 95 2.86 -11.23 -16.97
N ASN A 96 4.19 -11.21 -16.99
CA ASN A 96 5.00 -12.35 -17.40
C ASN A 96 5.10 -13.41 -16.29
N LYS A 97 4.72 -14.66 -16.57
CA LYS A 97 4.80 -15.77 -15.60
C LYS A 97 6.23 -16.06 -15.16
N ARG A 98 7.22 -15.88 -16.06
CA ARG A 98 8.65 -16.12 -15.76
C ARG A 98 9.17 -15.18 -14.68
N THR A 99 8.80 -13.90 -14.75
CA THR A 99 9.24 -12.90 -13.76
C THR A 99 8.62 -13.17 -12.40
N ILE A 100 7.33 -13.54 -12.34
CA ILE A 100 6.69 -13.97 -11.09
C ILE A 100 7.43 -15.18 -10.50
N LYS A 101 7.71 -16.21 -11.32
CA LYS A 101 8.37 -17.45 -10.86
C LYS A 101 9.74 -17.19 -10.27
N THR A 102 10.58 -16.36 -10.92
CA THR A 102 11.92 -16.02 -10.39
C THR A 102 11.85 -15.23 -9.09
N TRP A 103 10.93 -14.27 -8.99
CA TRP A 103 10.72 -13.50 -7.76
C TRP A 103 10.20 -14.37 -6.61
N LEU A 104 9.24 -15.27 -6.86
CA LEU A 104 8.72 -16.17 -5.84
C LEU A 104 9.80 -17.14 -5.34
N GLN A 105 10.59 -17.73 -6.24
CA GLN A 105 11.70 -18.61 -5.86
C GLN A 105 12.70 -17.90 -4.94
N PHE A 106 13.01 -16.64 -5.23
CA PHE A 106 13.87 -15.82 -4.37
C PHE A 106 13.20 -15.53 -3.02
N LEU A 107 11.96 -15.03 -3.03
CA LEU A 107 11.26 -14.58 -1.82
C LEU A 107 10.98 -15.72 -0.85
N LEU A 108 10.66 -16.93 -1.31
CA LEU A 108 10.39 -18.08 -0.43
C LEU A 108 11.59 -18.45 0.46
N ALA A 109 12.81 -18.21 0.00
CA ALA A 109 14.03 -18.47 0.76
C ALA A 109 14.32 -17.38 1.82
N THR A 110 13.56 -16.28 1.81
CA THR A 110 13.81 -15.13 2.70
C THR A 110 13.17 -15.33 4.07
N PRO A 111 13.80 -14.81 5.14
CA PRO A 111 13.40 -15.14 6.51
C PRO A 111 11.98 -14.66 6.85
N LEU A 112 11.53 -13.56 6.23
CA LEU A 112 10.19 -13.02 6.46
C LEU A 112 9.14 -13.93 5.84
N TYR A 113 9.37 -14.45 4.64
CA TYR A 113 8.42 -15.34 3.97
C TYR A 113 8.37 -16.72 4.63
N THR A 114 9.51 -17.21 5.13
CA THR A 114 9.56 -18.43 5.95
C THR A 114 8.77 -18.28 7.26
N MET A 115 8.88 -17.14 7.94
CA MET A 115 8.16 -16.88 9.21
C MET A 115 6.63 -16.90 9.05
N TYR A 116 6.13 -16.42 7.91
CA TYR A 116 4.69 -16.40 7.60
C TYR A 116 4.23 -17.66 6.85
N GLU A 117 5.08 -18.69 6.74
CA GLU A 117 4.78 -19.99 6.11
C GLU A 117 4.18 -19.88 4.71
N ILE A 118 4.68 -18.94 3.91
CA ILE A 118 4.15 -18.69 2.57
C ILE A 118 4.55 -19.84 1.65
N LYS A 119 3.58 -20.41 0.93
CA LYS A 119 3.77 -21.52 -0.01
C LYS A 119 3.53 -21.05 -1.44
N MET A 120 4.27 -21.64 -2.37
CA MET A 120 4.03 -21.48 -3.81
C MET A 120 3.40 -22.75 -4.35
N ASP A 121 2.27 -22.58 -5.04
CA ASP A 121 1.65 -23.66 -5.79
C ASP A 121 2.37 -23.81 -7.14
N GLN A 122 3.02 -24.95 -7.35
CA GLN A 122 3.77 -25.25 -8.56
C GLN A 122 2.84 -25.55 -9.74
N SER A 123 1.62 -26.04 -9.49
CA SER A 123 0.65 -26.42 -10.52
C SER A 123 0.28 -25.26 -11.45
N PHE A 124 0.35 -24.03 -10.96
CA PHE A 124 0.10 -22.82 -11.73
C PHE A 124 1.10 -22.60 -12.89
N PHE A 125 2.32 -23.13 -12.79
CA PHE A 125 3.40 -22.88 -13.73
C PHE A 125 3.67 -24.02 -14.72
N ASP A 126 3.04 -25.19 -14.56
CA ASP A 126 3.44 -26.43 -15.24
C ASP A 126 2.56 -26.82 -16.45
N ASN A 127 1.54 -26.02 -16.80
CA ASN A 127 0.69 -26.25 -17.99
C ASN A 127 1.45 -25.94 -19.30
N ASN A 128 2.24 -26.90 -19.79
CA ASN A 128 2.81 -26.93 -21.14
C ASN A 128 2.06 -27.97 -21.99
N SER A 129 1.03 -27.55 -22.73
CA SER A 129 0.48 -28.33 -23.85
C SER A 129 0.86 -27.68 -25.18
N ILE A 130 1.59 -28.44 -26.00
CA ILE A 130 2.03 -28.08 -27.35
C ILE A 130 0.85 -28.23 -28.31
N SER A 131 0.47 -27.19 -29.07
CA SER A 131 -0.19 -27.39 -30.39
C SER A 131 -0.39 -26.12 -31.23
N THR A 132 0.30 -26.12 -32.39
CA THR A 132 -0.09 -25.70 -33.76
C THR A 132 -0.83 -24.37 -34.00
N GLU A 133 -0.17 -23.52 -34.78
CA GLU A 133 -0.65 -22.28 -35.43
C GLU A 133 -1.99 -22.46 -36.17
N ILE A 134 -2.92 -21.51 -35.98
CA ILE A 134 -4.14 -21.36 -36.78
C ILE A 134 -4.11 -19.98 -37.46
N PRO A 135 -4.35 -19.85 -38.79
CA PRO A 135 -4.24 -18.59 -39.52
C PRO A 135 -5.40 -17.62 -39.24
N LEU A 136 -5.09 -16.32 -39.16
CA LEU A 136 -6.01 -15.20 -38.97
C LEU A 136 -6.46 -14.62 -40.33
N GLU A 137 -7.76 -14.63 -40.63
CA GLU A 137 -8.36 -13.78 -41.66
C GLU A 137 -9.63 -13.07 -41.13
N ASP A 138 -9.59 -11.73 -41.24
CA ASP A 138 -10.64 -10.71 -41.42
C ASP A 138 -12.02 -10.83 -40.74
N ILE A 139 -12.22 -10.03 -39.68
CA ILE A 139 -13.50 -9.33 -39.42
C ILE A 139 -13.21 -7.94 -38.84
N SER A 140 -13.45 -6.88 -39.62
CA SER A 140 -13.36 -5.48 -39.20
C SER A 140 -14.75 -4.84 -39.18
N GLU A 141 -15.28 -4.53 -38.00
CA GLU A 141 -16.47 -3.67 -37.85
C GLU A 141 -16.10 -2.30 -37.23
N HIS A 142 -16.80 -1.26 -37.69
CA HIS A 142 -16.46 0.14 -37.50
C HIS A 142 -17.17 0.71 -36.25
N ILE A 143 -16.42 1.24 -35.27
CA ILE A 143 -16.96 1.84 -34.03
C ILE A 143 -16.71 3.36 -34.02
N PRO A 144 -17.71 4.21 -33.66
CA PRO A 144 -17.61 5.67 -33.70
C PRO A 144 -16.71 6.29 -32.61
N ILE A 145 -16.21 7.49 -32.92
CA ILE A 145 -14.95 8.09 -32.43
C ILE A 145 -15.02 8.73 -31.02
N GLU A 146 -16.18 8.81 -30.35
CA GLU A 146 -16.31 9.63 -29.13
C GLU A 146 -15.80 8.98 -27.81
N GLU A 147 -15.48 7.68 -27.79
CA GLU A 147 -14.78 7.00 -26.66
C GLU A 147 -13.24 6.92 -26.84
N SER A 148 -12.70 7.60 -27.85
CA SER A 148 -11.34 7.41 -28.38
C SER A 148 -10.18 7.93 -27.50
N LEU A 149 -10.43 8.68 -26.42
CA LEU A 149 -9.34 9.16 -25.55
C LEU A 149 -8.72 8.08 -24.65
N THR A 150 -9.42 6.94 -24.46
CA THR A 150 -8.86 5.73 -23.83
C THR A 150 -8.25 4.76 -24.84
N ALA A 151 -8.36 5.04 -26.15
CA ALA A 151 -7.99 4.14 -27.23
C ALA A 151 -6.66 4.48 -27.92
N GLN A 152 -5.76 5.24 -27.27
CA GLN A 152 -4.39 5.35 -27.77
C GLN A 152 -3.56 4.16 -27.28
N GLN A 153 -3.36 3.21 -28.20
CA GLN A 153 -2.42 2.07 -28.19
C GLN A 153 -2.90 0.72 -27.64
N HIS A 154 -4.02 0.21 -28.15
CA HIS A 154 -4.27 -1.25 -28.11
C HIS A 154 -4.48 -1.77 -29.53
N THR A 155 -3.39 -2.09 -30.23
CA THR A 155 -3.40 -2.85 -31.51
C THR A 155 -3.26 -4.35 -31.24
N LEU A 156 -3.92 -4.86 -30.21
CA LEU A 156 -4.03 -6.29 -29.97
C LEU A 156 -5.47 -6.57 -29.56
N SER A 157 -6.22 -7.21 -30.46
CA SER A 157 -7.51 -7.83 -30.19
C SER A 157 -7.29 -8.99 -29.23
N TRP A 158 -7.24 -8.69 -27.94
CA TRP A 158 -7.28 -9.70 -26.89
C TRP A 158 -8.73 -10.02 -26.58
N ASP A 159 -9.05 -11.30 -26.38
CA ASP A 159 -10.34 -11.70 -25.82
C ASP A 159 -10.56 -10.96 -24.50
N GLU A 160 -11.50 -10.00 -24.47
CA GLU A 160 -11.93 -9.30 -23.27
C GLU A 160 -12.53 -10.26 -22.22
N GLU A 161 -12.78 -11.51 -22.61
CA GLU A 161 -13.38 -12.55 -21.79
C GLU A 161 -12.36 -13.38 -21.00
N GLN A 162 -11.07 -13.39 -21.39
CA GLN A 162 -10.04 -14.21 -20.75
C GLN A 162 -9.07 -13.39 -19.89
N TYR A 163 -9.47 -13.08 -18.65
CA TYR A 163 -8.59 -12.43 -17.67
C TYR A 163 -8.66 -13.10 -16.30
N LEU A 164 -7.52 -13.09 -15.59
CA LEU A 164 -7.44 -13.55 -14.21
C LEU A 164 -8.00 -12.47 -13.28
N CYS A 165 -9.25 -12.63 -12.83
CA CYS A 165 -9.87 -11.73 -11.88
C CYS A 165 -9.57 -12.16 -10.43
N ILE A 166 -8.87 -11.33 -9.67
CA ILE A 166 -8.53 -11.60 -8.28
C ILE A 166 -9.19 -10.55 -7.39
N ALA A 167 -9.99 -10.99 -6.41
CA ALA A 167 -10.63 -10.11 -5.44
C ALA A 167 -10.22 -10.48 -4.02
N PRO A 168 -8.99 -10.12 -3.58
CA PRO A 168 -8.49 -10.57 -2.28
C PRO A 168 -9.27 -9.97 -1.12
N GLY A 169 -9.99 -8.86 -1.33
CA GLY A 169 -10.89 -8.24 -0.33
C GLY A 169 -12.26 -8.94 -0.21
N GLU A 170 -12.50 -9.98 -1.00
CA GLU A 170 -13.67 -10.84 -0.88
C GLU A 170 -13.43 -11.87 0.21
N GLN A 171 -14.37 -11.98 1.16
CA GLN A 171 -14.33 -12.90 2.32
C GLN A 171 -13.20 -12.66 3.35
N ASN A 172 -12.15 -11.91 3.01
CA ASN A 172 -11.08 -11.57 3.95
C ASN A 172 -11.37 -10.30 4.75
N VAL A 173 -11.13 -10.38 6.06
CA VAL A 173 -11.22 -9.20 6.95
C VAL A 173 -9.93 -8.39 6.82
N PRO A 174 -10.02 -7.08 6.52
CA PRO A 174 -8.83 -6.26 6.40
C PRO A 174 -8.13 -6.09 7.76
N ARG A 175 -6.81 -6.24 7.75
CA ARG A 175 -5.98 -6.00 8.94
C ARG A 175 -5.63 -4.53 9.04
N SER A 176 -5.74 -3.97 10.24
CA SER A 176 -5.34 -2.58 10.48
C SER A 176 -3.82 -2.43 10.38
N LEU A 177 -3.37 -1.40 9.67
CA LEU A 177 -1.94 -1.00 9.58
C LEU A 177 -1.29 -0.76 10.95
N LEU A 178 -2.09 -0.57 12.01
CA LEU A 178 -1.59 -0.32 13.37
C LEU A 178 -1.15 -1.59 14.10
N PHE A 179 -1.75 -2.74 13.78
CA PHE A 179 -1.55 -4.01 14.48
C PHE A 179 -0.75 -5.02 13.67
N ASP A 180 -0.34 -4.65 12.46
CA ASP A 180 0.48 -5.48 11.59
C ASP A 180 1.91 -4.92 11.58
N GLU A 181 2.81 -5.62 12.26
CA GLU A 181 4.19 -5.16 12.49
C GLU A 181 5.01 -5.13 11.20
N HIS A 182 4.88 -6.16 10.38
CA HIS A 182 5.63 -6.35 9.13
C HIS A 182 4.82 -6.01 7.88
N ALA A 183 3.73 -5.26 8.05
CA ALA A 183 2.77 -4.97 6.99
C ALA A 183 3.41 -4.27 5.78
N GLU A 184 4.44 -3.46 6.00
CA GLU A 184 5.10 -2.67 4.98
C GLU A 184 6.08 -3.53 4.17
N GLU A 185 6.86 -4.36 4.85
CA GLU A 185 7.79 -5.32 4.27
C GLU A 185 7.06 -6.37 3.43
N LEU A 186 5.90 -6.84 3.91
CA LEU A 186 5.02 -7.76 3.19
C LEU A 186 4.27 -7.10 2.03
N SER A 187 4.04 -5.79 2.06
CA SER A 187 3.30 -5.08 1.00
C SER A 187 4.19 -4.61 -0.15
N PHE A 188 5.50 -4.52 0.08
CA PHE A 188 6.46 -3.97 -0.89
C PHE A 188 7.73 -4.83 -0.99
N PRO A 189 7.62 -6.06 -1.53
CA PRO A 189 8.75 -6.96 -1.68
C PRO A 189 9.83 -6.41 -2.63
N SER A 190 9.50 -5.52 -3.57
CA SER A 190 10.52 -4.87 -4.43
C SER A 190 11.50 -4.00 -3.63
N ILE A 191 11.04 -3.43 -2.51
CA ILE A 191 11.82 -2.53 -1.65
C ILE A 191 12.60 -3.34 -0.62
N TYR A 192 11.92 -4.23 0.10
CA TYR A 192 12.44 -4.90 1.30
C TYR A 192 12.92 -6.33 1.05
N LEU A 193 12.68 -6.90 -0.14
CA LEU A 193 13.20 -8.21 -0.55
C LEU A 193 12.89 -9.36 0.41
N GLY A 194 11.78 -9.28 1.16
CA GLY A 194 11.41 -10.31 2.14
C GLY A 194 12.37 -10.40 3.35
N GLU A 195 13.15 -9.36 3.63
CA GLU A 195 13.99 -9.30 4.82
C GLU A 195 13.36 -8.45 5.94
N PHE A 196 13.63 -8.83 7.18
CA PHE A 196 13.32 -8.01 8.35
C PHE A 196 14.21 -6.77 8.40
N ARG A 197 13.64 -5.61 8.74
CA ARG A 197 14.46 -4.45 9.09
C ARG A 197 15.19 -4.71 10.40
N ARG A 198 16.52 -4.61 10.37
CA ARG A 198 17.38 -4.78 11.54
C ARG A 198 17.98 -3.44 11.95
N PHE A 199 17.66 -3.01 13.16
CA PHE A 199 18.21 -1.80 13.76
C PHE A 199 19.20 -2.16 14.87
N ARG A 200 20.11 -1.24 15.17
CA ARG A 200 21.04 -1.43 16.28
C ARG A 200 20.30 -1.40 17.62
N GLU A 201 20.75 -2.23 18.56
CA GLU A 201 20.26 -2.25 19.94
C GLU A 201 20.37 -0.86 20.60
N GLY A 202 19.34 -0.50 21.38
CA GLY A 202 19.23 0.80 22.05
C GLY A 202 18.56 1.91 21.22
N ILE A 203 18.27 1.69 19.94
CA ILE A 203 17.61 2.69 19.09
C ILE A 203 16.13 2.37 18.93
N LYS A 204 15.26 3.26 19.43
CA LYS A 204 13.82 3.20 19.15
C LYS A 204 13.53 3.76 17.75
N ALA A 205 13.58 2.89 16.73
CA ALA A 205 13.26 3.29 15.37
C ALA A 205 11.76 3.55 15.22
N THR A 206 11.37 4.83 15.06
CA THR A 206 9.97 5.19 14.79
C THR A 206 9.68 5.12 13.29
N PRO A 207 8.43 4.85 12.87
CA PRO A 207 8.06 4.85 11.45
C PRO A 207 8.38 6.17 10.74
N PHE A 208 8.29 7.30 11.45
CA PHE A 208 8.71 8.60 10.90
C PHE A 208 10.23 8.69 10.68
N MET A 209 11.05 8.15 11.58
CA MET A 209 12.50 8.08 11.40
C MET A 209 12.89 7.16 10.25
N MET A 210 12.19 6.02 10.11
CA MET A 210 12.38 5.10 8.97
C MET A 210 12.09 5.83 7.66
N ALA A 211 10.88 6.39 7.51
CA ALA A 211 10.46 7.13 6.32
C ALA A 211 11.40 8.29 5.97
N SER A 212 11.80 9.06 6.98
CA SER A 212 12.70 10.20 6.80
C SER A 212 14.12 9.75 6.41
N SER A 213 14.56 8.58 6.88
CA SER A 213 15.83 8.01 6.42
C SER A 213 15.72 7.56 4.97
N GLU A 214 14.66 6.85 4.62
CA GLU A 214 14.44 6.29 3.28
C GLU A 214 14.36 7.36 2.20
N LEU A 215 13.70 8.48 2.49
CA LEU A 215 13.65 9.64 1.60
C LEU A 215 15.02 10.31 1.34
N ARG A 216 15.98 10.13 2.25
CA ARG A 216 17.31 10.75 2.19
C ARG A 216 18.42 9.81 1.71
N ARG A 217 18.08 8.54 1.43
CA ARG A 217 19.06 7.55 0.94
C ARG A 217 19.38 7.81 -0.52
N SER A 218 20.60 7.43 -0.92
CA SER A 218 21.02 7.41 -2.32
C SER A 218 20.23 6.38 -3.13
N ASP A 219 19.90 5.23 -2.52
CA ASP A 219 18.99 4.25 -3.10
C ASP A 219 17.54 4.75 -3.04
N ARG A 220 16.97 5.05 -4.22
CA ARG A 220 15.64 5.66 -4.38
C ARG A 220 14.52 4.66 -4.61
N ARG A 221 14.75 3.34 -4.52
CA ARG A 221 13.74 2.31 -4.83
C ARG A 221 12.43 2.44 -4.04
N ALA A 222 12.48 2.98 -2.83
CA ALA A 222 11.30 3.22 -2.00
C ALA A 222 10.64 4.60 -2.19
N VAL A 223 11.22 5.47 -3.01
CA VAL A 223 10.71 6.84 -3.26
C VAL A 223 9.70 6.78 -4.40
N THR A 224 8.70 5.91 -4.25
CA THR A 224 7.55 5.81 -5.16
C THR A 224 6.34 6.49 -4.54
N PRO A 225 5.43 7.10 -5.33
CA PRO A 225 4.21 7.69 -4.79
C PRO A 225 3.40 6.71 -3.95
N HIS A 226 3.28 5.46 -4.41
CA HIS A 226 2.56 4.39 -3.72
C HIS A 226 3.13 4.10 -2.32
N HIS A 227 4.44 3.89 -2.22
CA HIS A 227 5.09 3.61 -0.94
C HIS A 227 5.07 4.81 -0.01
N LEU A 228 5.40 6.01 -0.52
CA LEU A 228 5.46 7.22 0.29
C LEU A 228 4.11 7.58 0.89
N LEU A 229 3.06 7.49 0.08
CA LEU A 229 1.69 7.74 0.49
C LEU A 229 1.20 6.67 1.49
N TYR A 230 1.59 5.41 1.29
CA TYR A 230 1.35 4.33 2.27
C TYR A 230 1.96 4.64 3.64
N VAL A 231 3.25 4.98 3.66
CA VAL A 231 3.98 5.29 4.89
C VAL A 231 3.45 6.56 5.56
N ALA A 232 3.08 7.58 4.78
CA ALA A 232 2.47 8.80 5.29
C ALA A 232 1.16 8.52 6.03
N MET A 233 0.29 7.67 5.47
CA MET A 233 -0.95 7.24 6.12
C MET A 233 -0.70 6.38 7.37
N LYS A 234 0.29 5.47 7.33
CA LYS A 234 0.70 4.69 8.50
C LYS A 234 1.13 5.60 9.65
N ILE A 235 1.97 6.60 9.37
CA ILE A 235 2.41 7.60 10.35
C ILE A 235 1.24 8.43 10.87
N MET A 236 0.35 8.89 9.99
CA MET A 236 -0.85 9.64 10.38
C MET A 236 -1.72 8.81 11.35
N ARG A 237 -1.97 7.53 11.04
CA ARG A 237 -2.74 6.64 11.93
C ARG A 237 -2.09 6.44 13.28
N LEU A 238 -0.77 6.24 13.32
CA LEU A 238 -0.04 6.11 14.59
C LEU A 238 -0.16 7.38 15.43
N ARG A 239 -0.03 8.56 14.82
CA ARG A 239 -0.22 9.84 15.52
C ARG A 239 -1.66 10.01 16.03
N VAL A 240 -2.66 9.61 15.25
CA VAL A 240 -4.07 9.64 15.70
C VAL A 240 -4.26 8.70 16.89
N ARG A 241 -3.74 7.46 16.83
CA ARG A 241 -3.78 6.52 17.96
C ARG A 241 -3.15 7.11 19.22
N ASP A 242 -1.93 7.62 19.11
CA ASP A 242 -1.18 8.15 20.26
C ASP A 242 -1.87 9.38 20.86
N SER A 243 -2.53 10.20 20.03
CA SER A 243 -3.30 11.35 20.48
C SER A 243 -4.68 11.01 21.04
N LEU A 244 -5.29 9.90 20.65
CA LEU A 244 -6.48 9.35 21.30
C LEU A 244 -6.17 8.88 22.73
N THR A 245 -5.02 8.25 22.97
CA THR A 245 -4.58 7.89 24.33
C THR A 245 -4.49 9.12 25.24
N ILE A 246 -4.10 10.27 24.67
CA ILE A 246 -4.07 11.55 25.39
C ILE A 246 -5.49 12.12 25.59
N ALA A 247 -6.42 11.88 24.65
CA ALA A 247 -7.79 12.38 24.73
C ALA A 247 -8.58 11.78 25.91
N PHE A 248 -8.36 10.50 26.21
CA PHE A 248 -8.95 9.85 27.39
C PHE A 248 -8.31 10.27 28.73
N LYS A 249 -7.34 11.19 28.73
CA LYS A 249 -6.73 11.68 29.96
C LYS A 249 -7.69 12.62 30.68
N HIS A 250 -7.97 12.33 31.95
CA HIS A 250 -8.76 13.20 32.81
C HIS A 250 -8.20 14.64 32.81
N VAL A 251 -9.07 15.60 32.49
CA VAL A 251 -8.78 17.05 32.58
C VAL A 251 -9.35 17.56 33.89
N GLY A 252 -8.58 17.43 34.96
CA GLY A 252 -8.94 17.93 36.29
C GLY A 252 -7.73 18.12 37.18
N LYS A 253 -7.93 18.75 38.34
CA LYS A 253 -6.85 19.04 39.30
C LYS A 253 -6.35 17.80 40.04
N ASN A 254 -7.18 16.76 40.14
CA ASN A 254 -6.84 15.52 40.84
C ASN A 254 -6.38 14.47 39.82
N THR A 255 -5.27 13.79 40.12
CA THR A 255 -4.69 12.74 39.26
C THR A 255 -5.27 11.35 39.54
N THR A 256 -6.10 11.20 40.57
CA THR A 256 -6.70 9.94 40.99
C THR A 256 -8.06 9.74 40.34
N VAL A 257 -8.16 8.73 39.47
CA VAL A 257 -9.42 8.31 38.84
C VAL A 257 -9.91 7.06 39.56
N THR A 258 -11.14 7.06 40.07
CA THR A 258 -11.72 5.87 40.72
C THR A 258 -12.32 4.92 39.68
N ARG A 259 -12.37 3.62 40.00
CA ARG A 259 -12.95 2.60 39.11
C ARG A 259 -14.39 2.92 38.69
N GLN A 260 -15.20 3.42 39.64
CA GLN A 260 -16.59 3.81 39.39
C GLN A 260 -16.70 4.94 38.35
N GLN A 261 -15.73 5.85 38.26
CA GLN A 261 -15.71 6.91 37.24
C GLN A 261 -15.37 6.37 35.85
N ILE A 262 -14.52 5.34 35.77
CA ILE A 262 -14.15 4.72 34.48
C ILE A 262 -15.32 3.91 33.92
N GLU A 263 -16.12 3.30 34.79
CA GLU A 263 -17.30 2.51 34.39
C GLU A 263 -18.49 3.41 34.00
N ASP A 264 -18.45 4.72 34.31
CA ASP A 264 -19.50 5.68 33.96
C ASP A 264 -19.32 6.23 32.53
N GLU A 265 -20.33 5.99 31.68
CA GLU A 265 -20.35 6.43 30.28
C GLU A 265 -20.36 7.95 30.13
N HIS A 266 -21.02 8.66 31.05
CA HIS A 266 -21.05 10.14 31.03
C HIS A 266 -19.67 10.75 31.28
N TYR A 267 -18.88 10.14 32.17
CA TYR A 267 -17.54 10.58 32.48
C TYR A 267 -16.59 10.39 31.29
N ILE A 268 -16.68 9.25 30.60
CA ILE A 268 -15.90 8.98 29.38
C ILE A 268 -16.25 9.99 28.28
N ASN A 269 -17.55 10.21 28.03
CA ASN A 269 -18.00 11.15 27.00
C ASN A 269 -17.51 12.58 27.28
N ASN A 270 -17.57 13.04 28.54
CA ASN A 270 -17.02 14.34 28.93
C ASN A 270 -15.50 14.45 28.69
N CYS A 271 -14.73 13.37 28.92
CA CYS A 271 -13.29 13.37 28.64
C CYS A 271 -13.00 13.48 27.14
N ILE A 272 -13.80 12.82 26.29
CA ILE A 272 -13.66 12.87 24.83
C ILE A 272 -14.01 14.27 24.30
N GLU A 273 -15.14 14.84 24.73
CA GLU A 273 -15.61 16.15 24.28
C GLU A 273 -14.65 17.28 24.66
N THR A 274 -14.06 17.20 25.86
CA THR A 274 -13.08 18.18 26.32
C THR A 274 -11.73 18.04 25.61
N ASN A 275 -11.34 16.82 25.22
CA ASN A 275 -10.06 16.55 24.58
C ASN A 275 -10.19 16.04 23.14
N LEU A 276 -10.60 16.91 22.22
CA LEU A 276 -10.48 16.69 20.78
C LEU A 276 -9.02 16.83 20.26
N SER A 277 -8.03 16.54 21.12
CA SER A 277 -6.60 16.61 20.83
C SER A 277 -6.11 15.51 19.88
N PHE A 278 -6.98 14.67 19.33
CA PHE A 278 -6.62 13.78 18.23
C PHE A 278 -6.79 14.44 16.86
N LEU A 279 -7.68 15.45 16.74
CA LEU A 279 -7.93 16.18 15.50
C LEU A 279 -6.67 16.90 15.00
N ARG A 280 -5.74 17.25 15.89
CA ARG A 280 -4.41 17.83 15.58
C ARG A 280 -3.64 17.02 14.54
N SER A 281 -3.78 15.70 14.60
CA SER A 281 -3.05 14.76 13.75
C SER A 281 -3.72 14.54 12.40
N ILE A 282 -4.97 15.02 12.23
CA ILE A 282 -5.76 14.89 11.02
C ILE A 282 -5.59 16.16 10.18
N PRO A 283 -4.99 16.07 8.98
CA PRO A 283 -4.86 17.22 8.09
C PRO A 283 -6.24 17.84 7.80
N ASN A 284 -6.27 19.17 7.69
CA ASN A 284 -7.47 19.96 7.42
C ASN A 284 -8.58 19.93 8.49
N SER A 285 -8.35 19.33 9.65
CA SER A 285 -9.28 19.48 10.78
C SER A 285 -9.28 20.92 11.32
N THR A 286 -10.33 21.28 12.05
CA THR A 286 -10.45 22.59 12.73
C THR A 286 -9.27 22.83 13.68
N TRP A 287 -8.89 21.81 14.46
CA TRP A 287 -7.80 21.92 15.42
C TRP A 287 -6.42 21.98 14.73
N TYR A 288 -6.25 21.24 13.62
CA TYR A 288 -5.05 21.31 12.77
C TYR A 288 -4.81 22.75 12.28
N TRP A 289 -5.82 23.39 11.70
CA TRP A 289 -5.73 24.77 11.23
C TRP A 289 -5.49 25.77 12.36
N SER A 290 -6.12 25.58 13.52
CA SER A 290 -5.89 26.43 14.70
C SER A 290 -4.41 26.45 15.11
N ASN A 291 -3.70 25.32 15.01
CA ASN A 291 -2.28 25.27 15.36
C ASN A 291 -1.38 25.76 14.26
N ARG A 292 -1.69 25.44 12.99
CA ARG A 292 -0.96 26.02 11.86
C ARG A 292 -1.05 27.54 11.85
N LYS A 293 -2.19 28.12 12.23
CA LYS A 293 -2.34 29.56 12.43
C LYS A 293 -1.41 30.10 13.52
N LYS A 294 -1.30 29.41 14.67
CA LYS A 294 -0.39 29.80 15.75
C LYS A 294 1.08 29.69 15.34
N ASP A 295 1.46 28.59 14.69
CA ASP A 295 2.81 28.38 14.14
C ASP A 295 3.17 29.48 13.14
N LEU A 296 2.23 29.80 12.23
CA LEU A 296 2.41 30.87 11.25
C LEU A 296 2.62 32.23 11.93
N PHE A 297 1.83 32.57 12.95
CA PHE A 297 2.03 33.80 13.70
C PHE A 297 3.35 33.82 14.47
N ALA A 298 3.77 32.69 15.03
CA ALA A 298 5.08 32.57 15.67
C ALA A 298 6.22 32.78 14.66
N MET A 299 6.12 32.17 13.47
CA MET A 299 7.06 32.38 12.37
C MET A 299 7.09 33.83 11.90
N ILE A 300 5.93 34.48 11.70
CA ILE A 300 5.88 35.90 11.30
C ILE A 300 6.51 36.79 12.37
N ARG A 301 6.34 36.47 13.65
CA ARG A 301 6.95 37.22 14.76
C ARG A 301 8.46 37.04 14.82
N GLN A 302 8.97 35.84 14.54
CA GLN A 302 10.41 35.53 14.63
C GLN A 302 11.19 35.89 13.36
N LEU A 303 10.64 35.56 12.20
CA LEU A 303 11.30 35.68 10.89
C LEU A 303 10.87 36.93 10.12
N GLY A 304 9.84 37.63 10.58
CA GLY A 304 9.26 38.78 9.88
C GLY A 304 8.17 38.39 8.87
N LYS A 305 7.65 39.40 8.15
CA LYS A 305 6.61 39.18 7.15
C LYS A 305 7.17 38.38 5.97
N PRO A 306 6.52 37.30 5.53
CA PRO A 306 6.97 36.53 4.37
C PRO A 306 6.95 37.42 3.12
N THR A 307 8.09 37.55 2.46
CA THR A 307 8.23 38.21 1.16
C THR A 307 8.15 37.15 0.07
N ILE A 308 7.29 37.38 -0.93
CA ILE A 308 7.27 36.57 -2.15
C ILE A 308 8.49 37.03 -2.95
N PHE A 309 9.51 36.18 -3.04
CA PHE A 309 10.61 36.35 -3.97
C PHE A 309 10.27 35.63 -5.28
#